data_AF-X6MZF7-F1
#
_entry.id   AF-X6MZF7-F1
#
_cell.length_a   1.000
_cell.length_b   1.000
_cell.length_c   1.000
_cell.angle_alpha   90.00
_cell.angle_beta   90.00
_cell.angle_gamma   90.00
#
_symmetry.space_group_name_H-M   'P 1'
#
loop_
_entity.id
_entity.type
_entity.pdbx_description
1 polymer ?
#
loop_
_entity_poly.entity_id
_entity_poly.type
_entity_poly.pdbx_seq_one_letter_code
_entity_poly.pdbx_strand_id
1 'polypeptide(L)'
;HCPICNVCVEQQDHHCPWVGTCIGVRNLRYFVGFIVSAGSHGAITATTCLLIAIFAQKFSVFKTWLAVLDVVLIIYGIIIGCTLIGMSIEYITLIGADVTMAEKIKHGGRVMTEAERKHQEELDNNMRTKPGFWKNLRTVCCAPLVKSRLF
;
A
#
# COMPACT_ATOMS: atom_id res chain seq x y z
N HIS A 1 16.22 10.16 -6.37
CA HIS A 1 17.25 10.31 -5.32
C HIS A 1 16.52 10.58 -4.03
N CYS A 2 16.75 9.78 -3.00
CA CYS A 2 16.12 9.99 -1.71
C CYS A 2 17.04 10.85 -0.84
N PRO A 3 16.64 12.08 -0.45
CA PRO A 3 17.47 12.95 0.38
C PRO A 3 17.60 12.43 1.83
N ILE A 4 16.61 11.66 2.31
CA ILE A 4 16.61 11.11 3.67
C ILE A 4 17.65 9.99 3.81
N CYS A 5 17.67 9.06 2.84
CA CYS A 5 18.64 7.96 2.83
C CYS A 5 19.96 8.29 2.14
N ASN A 6 20.05 9.45 1.48
CA ASN A 6 21.18 9.88 0.65
C ASN A 6 21.64 8.82 -0.38
N VAL A 7 20.69 8.14 -1.01
CA VAL A 7 20.96 7.12 -2.05
C VAL A 7 20.01 7.26 -3.24
N CYS A 8 20.47 6.84 -4.41
CA CYS A 8 19.63 6.74 -5.60
C CYS A 8 18.91 5.39 -5.63
N VAL A 9 17.58 5.43 -5.49
CA VAL A 9 16.71 4.25 -5.56
C VAL A 9 16.09 4.17 -6.95
N GLU A 10 16.23 3.02 -7.59
CA GLU A 10 15.67 2.73 -8.91
C GLU A 10 14.14 2.68 -8.84
N GLN A 11 13.46 3.47 -9.69
CA GLN A 11 12.02 3.69 -9.63
C GLN A 11 11.54 3.91 -8.19
N GLN A 12 12.15 4.90 -7.53
CA GLN A 12 11.79 5.29 -6.18
C GLN A 12 10.32 5.69 -6.13
N ASP A 13 9.56 5.02 -5.27
CA ASP A 13 8.18 5.39 -5.01
C ASP A 13 8.13 6.41 -3.87
N HIS A 14 8.60 6.03 -2.67
CA HIS A 14 8.68 6.94 -1.52
C HIS A 14 9.70 6.47 -0.49
N HIS A 15 10.06 7.34 0.45
CA HIS A 15 10.72 6.93 1.69
C HIS A 15 9.65 6.68 2.74
N CYS A 16 9.60 5.47 3.29
CA CYS A 16 8.58 5.10 4.25
C CYS A 16 9.15 5.15 5.66
N PRO A 17 8.74 6.10 6.52
CA PRO A 17 9.23 6.19 7.89
C PRO A 17 8.80 5.00 8.74
N TRP A 18 7.68 4.34 8.39
CA TRP A 18 7.14 3.20 9.13
C TRP A 18 8.00 1.94 9.03
N VAL A 19 8.61 1.71 7.87
CA VAL A 19 9.54 0.59 7.65
C VAL A 19 11.01 1.02 7.69
N GLY A 20 11.29 2.31 7.85
CA GLY A 20 12.63 2.86 7.95
C GLY A 20 13.48 2.70 6.67
N THR A 21 12.84 2.57 5.50
CA THR A 21 13.56 2.35 4.23
C THR A 21 12.84 2.96 3.04
N CYS A 22 13.54 3.11 1.92
CA CYS A 22 12.94 3.50 0.66
C CYS A 22 12.17 2.35 0.01
N ILE A 23 10.98 2.65 -0.47
CA ILE A 23 10.18 1.76 -1.32
C ILE A 23 10.46 2.10 -2.78
N GLY A 24 10.75 1.08 -3.58
CA GLY A 24 10.97 1.18 -5.02
C GLY A 24 10.83 -0.19 -5.68
N VAL A 25 11.24 -0.33 -6.94
CA VAL A 25 10.93 -1.52 -7.76
C VAL A 25 11.34 -2.86 -7.12
N ARG A 26 12.41 -2.88 -6.33
CA ARG A 26 12.96 -4.12 -5.74
C ARG A 26 12.17 -4.63 -4.54
N ASN A 27 11.50 -3.74 -3.80
CA ASN A 27 10.77 -4.09 -2.58
C ASN A 27 9.29 -3.69 -2.59
N LEU A 28 8.79 -3.08 -3.67
CA LEU A 28 7.39 -2.70 -3.82
C LEU A 28 6.44 -3.89 -3.56
N ARG A 29 6.73 -5.07 -4.11
CA ARG A 29 5.89 -6.28 -3.89
C ARG A 29 5.76 -6.66 -2.41
N TYR A 30 6.85 -6.50 -1.64
CA TYR A 30 6.87 -6.81 -0.22
C TYR A 30 6.13 -5.76 0.58
N PHE A 31 6.27 -4.48 0.19
CA PHE A 31 5.51 -3.39 0.78
C PHE A 31 4.00 -3.57 0.57
N VAL A 32 3.56 -3.93 -0.63
CA VAL A 32 2.15 -4.24 -0.92
C VAL A 32 1.66 -5.43 -0.10
N GLY A 33 2.44 -6.51 -0.02
CA GLY A 33 2.11 -7.65 0.85
C GLY A 33 2.03 -7.27 2.33
N PHE A 34 2.91 -6.39 2.80
CA PHE A 34 2.90 -5.87 4.16
C PHE A 34 1.62 -5.07 4.46
N ILE A 35 1.24 -4.10 3.62
CA ILE A 35 0.03 -3.30 3.88
C ILE A 35 -1.26 -4.13 3.79
N VAL A 36 -1.32 -5.11 2.88
CA VAL A 36 -2.46 -6.05 2.77
C VAL A 36 -2.55 -6.93 4.02
N SER A 37 -1.43 -7.51 4.45
CA SER A 37 -1.42 -8.39 5.64
C SER A 37 -1.68 -7.60 6.93
N ALA A 38 -1.11 -6.40 7.08
CA ALA A 38 -1.34 -5.54 8.23
C ALA A 38 -2.80 -5.02 8.29
N GLY A 39 -3.38 -4.62 7.16
CA GLY A 39 -4.79 -4.24 7.07
C GLY A 39 -5.72 -5.41 7.41
N SER A 40 -5.44 -6.60 6.89
CA SER A 40 -6.18 -7.83 7.20
C SER A 40 -6.08 -8.19 8.68
N HIS A 41 -4.88 -8.08 9.27
CA HIS A 41 -4.67 -8.30 10.69
C HIS A 41 -5.52 -7.33 11.55
N GLY A 42 -5.53 -6.04 11.21
CA GLY A 42 -6.37 -5.04 11.91
C GLY A 42 -7.87 -5.39 11.87
N ALA A 43 -8.38 -5.80 10.71
CA ALA A 43 -9.76 -6.23 10.55
C ALA A 43 -10.09 -7.50 11.35
N ILE A 44 -9.18 -8.48 11.36
CA ILE A 44 -9.32 -9.71 12.15
C ILE A 44 -9.33 -9.36 13.65
N THR A 45 -8.38 -8.56 14.14
CA THR A 45 -8.34 -8.14 15.55
C THR A 45 -9.63 -7.46 15.98
N ALA A 46 -10.14 -6.49 15.19
CA ALA A 46 -11.39 -5.80 15.51
C ALA A 46 -12.59 -6.77 15.58
N THR A 47 -12.66 -7.71 14.63
CA THR A 47 -13.72 -8.72 14.59
C THR A 47 -13.64 -9.68 15.78
N THR A 48 -12.44 -10.19 16.08
CA THR A 48 -12.23 -11.11 17.21
C THR A 48 -12.54 -10.44 18.55
N CYS A 49 -12.09 -9.20 18.77
CA CYS A 49 -12.43 -8.44 19.97
C CYS A 49 -13.95 -8.21 20.10
N LEU A 50 -14.64 -7.85 19.01
CA LEU A 50 -16.11 -7.71 19.02
C LEU A 50 -16.81 -9.02 19.43
N LEU A 51 -16.37 -10.16 18.88
CA LEU A 51 -16.93 -11.47 19.23
C LEU A 51 -16.67 -11.83 20.70
N ILE A 52 -15.47 -11.53 21.21
CA ILE A 52 -15.11 -11.74 22.62
C ILE A 52 -15.98 -10.86 23.52
N ALA A 53 -16.20 -9.58 23.18
CA ALA A 53 -17.06 -8.69 23.93
C ALA A 53 -18.49 -9.24 24.04
N ILE A 54 -19.08 -9.66 22.93
CA ILE A 54 -20.44 -10.25 22.89
C ILE A 54 -20.52 -11.51 23.76
N PHE A 55 -19.52 -12.38 23.68
CA PHE A 55 -19.49 -13.60 24.48
C PHE A 55 -19.29 -13.30 25.98
N ALA A 56 -18.38 -12.39 26.33
CA ALA A 56 -18.07 -12.05 27.72
C ALA A 56 -19.26 -11.40 28.45
N GLN A 57 -20.09 -10.61 27.75
CA GLN A 57 -21.34 -10.07 28.29
C GLN A 57 -22.30 -11.20 28.73
N LYS A 58 -22.35 -12.31 27.97
CA LYS A 58 -23.22 -13.45 28.27
C LYS A 58 -22.85 -14.18 29.58
N PHE A 59 -21.57 -14.22 29.93
CA PHE A 59 -21.08 -14.97 31.10
C PHE A 59 -20.80 -14.09 32.33
N SER A 60 -21.10 -12.78 32.28
CA SER A 60 -20.78 -11.84 33.36
C SER A 60 -19.30 -11.84 33.77
N VAL A 61 -18.40 -12.21 32.85
CA VAL A 61 -16.94 -12.34 33.09
C VAL A 61 -16.22 -11.00 32.97
N PHE A 62 -16.96 -9.93 32.67
CA PHE A 62 -16.39 -8.67 32.23
C PHE A 62 -15.90 -7.80 33.40
N LYS A 63 -14.58 -7.72 33.57
CA LYS A 63 -13.93 -6.74 34.46
C LYS A 63 -13.77 -5.41 33.73
N THR A 64 -14.04 -4.29 34.41
CA THR A 64 -14.03 -2.94 33.82
C THR A 64 -12.71 -2.59 33.12
N TRP A 65 -11.56 -3.02 33.62
CA TRP A 65 -10.26 -2.75 32.97
C TRP A 65 -10.06 -3.53 31.67
N LEU A 66 -10.52 -4.80 31.61
CA LEU A 66 -10.46 -5.60 30.39
C LEU A 66 -11.40 -5.06 29.31
N ALA A 67 -12.53 -4.50 29.73
CA ALA A 67 -13.46 -3.80 28.85
C ALA A 67 -12.83 -2.64 28.10
N VAL A 68 -12.11 -1.79 28.83
CA VAL A 68 -11.46 -0.62 28.27
C VAL A 68 -10.39 -1.04 27.26
N LEU A 69 -9.57 -2.04 27.59
CA LEU A 69 -8.56 -2.55 26.68
C LEU A 69 -9.17 -3.12 25.40
N ASP A 70 -10.25 -3.89 25.51
CA ASP A 70 -10.94 -4.48 24.36
C ASP A 70 -11.52 -3.39 23.43
N VAL A 71 -12.18 -2.38 23.98
CA VAL A 71 -12.70 -1.24 23.21
C VAL A 71 -11.56 -0.48 22.50
N VAL A 72 -10.44 -0.26 23.17
CA VAL A 72 -9.26 0.40 22.56
C VAL A 72 -8.72 -0.43 21.40
N LEU A 73 -8.63 -1.75 21.53
CA LEU A 73 -8.16 -2.64 20.47
C LEU A 73 -9.12 -2.69 19.27
N ILE A 74 -10.43 -2.63 19.51
CA ILE A 74 -11.43 -2.54 18.44
C ILE A 74 -11.25 -1.24 17.65
N ILE A 75 -11.18 -0.10 18.34
CA ILE A 75 -11.00 1.21 17.71
C ILE A 75 -9.69 1.25 16.92
N TYR A 76 -8.59 0.78 17.51
CA TYR A 76 -7.30 0.69 16.85
C TYR A 76 -7.34 -0.21 15.60
N GLY A 77 -7.94 -1.40 15.73
CA GLY A 77 -8.07 -2.36 14.63
C GLY A 77 -8.91 -1.81 13.46
N ILE A 78 -9.98 -1.08 13.75
CA ILE A 78 -10.81 -0.42 12.72
C ILE A 78 -10.02 0.69 12.02
N ILE A 79 -9.41 1.60 12.77
CA ILE A 79 -8.70 2.76 12.19
C ILE A 79 -7.53 2.28 11.31
N ILE A 80 -6.68 1.41 11.85
CA ILE A 80 -5.51 0.90 11.12
C ILE A 80 -5.95 -0.02 9.98
N GLY A 81 -6.91 -0.90 10.23
CA GLY A 81 -7.46 -1.83 9.24
C GLY A 81 -8.02 -1.09 8.03
N CYS A 82 -8.94 -0.15 8.24
CA CYS A 82 -9.55 0.62 7.15
C CYS A 82 -8.50 1.45 6.37
N THR A 83 -7.56 2.08 7.08
CA THR A 83 -6.52 2.89 6.43
C THR A 83 -5.63 2.03 5.54
N LEU A 84 -5.12 0.92 6.06
CA LEU A 84 -4.19 0.06 5.32
C LEU A 84 -4.88 -0.75 4.21
N ILE A 85 -6.15 -1.12 4.38
CA ILE A 85 -6.97 -1.72 3.31
C ILE A 85 -7.19 -0.70 2.19
N GLY A 86 -7.54 0.55 2.54
CA GLY A 86 -7.68 1.63 1.55
C GLY A 86 -6.39 1.86 0.75
N MET A 87 -5.26 1.96 1.44
CA MET A 87 -3.94 2.03 0.79
C MET A 87 -3.67 0.81 -0.10
N SER A 88 -4.02 -0.40 0.35
CA SER A 88 -3.82 -1.62 -0.43
C SER A 88 -4.59 -1.60 -1.76
N ILE A 89 -5.85 -1.16 -1.72
CA ILE A 89 -6.68 -1.02 -2.92
C ILE A 89 -6.05 -0.01 -3.88
N GLU A 90 -5.59 1.14 -3.36
CA GLU A 90 -4.92 2.16 -4.17
C GLU A 90 -3.65 1.62 -4.83
N TYR A 91 -2.80 0.89 -4.11
CA TYR A 91 -1.61 0.25 -4.70
C TYR A 91 -1.95 -0.79 -5.76
N ILE A 92 -2.94 -1.64 -5.51
CA ILE A 92 -3.36 -2.67 -6.48
C ILE A 92 -3.88 -2.01 -7.77
N THR A 93 -4.68 -0.96 -7.64
CA THR A 93 -5.22 -0.22 -8.80
C THR A 93 -4.11 0.47 -9.59
N LEU A 94 -3.16 1.13 -8.93
CA LEU A 94 -2.04 1.78 -9.60
C LEU A 94 -1.09 0.79 -10.28
N ILE A 95 -0.77 -0.33 -9.63
CA ILE A 95 0.03 -1.41 -10.24
C ILE A 95 -0.70 -1.96 -11.47
N GLY A 96 -2.00 -2.17 -11.37
CA GLY A 96 -2.81 -2.62 -12.49
C GLY A 96 -2.85 -1.63 -13.66
N ALA A 97 -2.79 -0.33 -13.37
CA ALA A 97 -2.68 0.75 -14.35
C ALA A 97 -1.25 0.97 -14.88
N ASP A 98 -0.25 0.26 -14.34
CA ASP A 98 1.17 0.47 -14.64
C ASP A 98 1.62 1.92 -14.38
N VAL A 99 1.19 2.45 -13.22
CA VAL A 99 1.52 3.78 -12.69
C VAL A 99 2.04 3.63 -11.27
N THR A 100 3.08 4.38 -10.90
CA THR A 100 3.63 4.43 -9.54
C THR A 100 2.96 5.51 -8.68
N MET A 101 3.02 5.43 -7.35
CA MET A 101 2.45 6.49 -6.49
C MET A 101 3.20 7.81 -6.68
N ALA A 102 4.51 7.74 -6.86
CA ALA A 102 5.34 8.89 -7.19
C ALA A 102 4.84 9.63 -8.46
N GLU A 103 4.50 8.88 -9.50
CA GLU A 103 3.94 9.43 -10.74
C GLU A 103 2.56 10.04 -10.48
N LYS A 104 1.66 9.35 -9.77
CA LYS A 104 0.34 9.90 -9.41
C LYS A 104 0.46 11.25 -8.69
N ILE A 105 1.35 11.36 -7.71
CA ILE A 105 1.55 12.61 -6.94
C ILE A 105 2.11 13.72 -7.85
N LYS A 106 3.10 13.39 -8.69
CA LYS A 106 3.72 14.34 -9.61
C LYS A 106 2.73 14.89 -10.64
N HIS A 107 1.86 14.04 -11.18
CA HIS A 107 0.88 14.40 -12.21
C HIS A 107 -0.43 14.95 -11.64
N GLY A 108 -0.79 14.62 -10.41
CA GLY A 108 -2.01 15.12 -9.75
C GLY A 108 -1.93 16.59 -9.28
N GLY A 109 -0.73 17.16 -9.18
CA GLY A 109 -0.52 18.52 -8.67
C GLY A 109 0.11 19.51 -9.65
N ARG A 110 0.50 19.10 -10.86
CA ARG A 110 1.23 19.94 -11.81
C ARG A 110 0.47 20.15 -13.11
N VAL A 111 0.33 21.41 -13.53
CA VAL A 111 -0.12 21.75 -14.89
C VAL A 111 0.94 21.27 -15.88
N MET A 112 0.56 20.34 -16.76
CA MET A 112 1.47 19.83 -17.78
C MET A 112 1.74 20.90 -18.83
N THR A 113 2.98 20.97 -19.29
CA THR A 113 3.33 21.78 -20.46
C THR A 113 2.83 21.11 -21.74
N GLU A 114 2.71 21.87 -22.83
CA GLU A 114 2.23 21.35 -24.11
C GLU A 114 3.12 20.22 -24.67
N ALA A 115 4.43 20.29 -24.45
CA ALA A 115 5.36 19.23 -24.83
C ALA A 115 5.11 17.93 -24.03
N GLU A 116 4.83 18.06 -22.73
CA GLU A 116 4.51 16.92 -21.86
C GLU A 116 3.13 16.35 -22.15
N ARG A 117 2.16 17.19 -22.55
CA ARG A 117 0.84 16.74 -23.01
C ARG A 117 0.94 15.89 -24.27
N LYS A 118 1.72 16.34 -25.26
CA LYS A 118 1.96 15.54 -26.48
C LYS A 118 2.69 14.24 -26.19
N HIS A 119 3.70 14.28 -25.31
CA HIS A 119 4.38 13.06 -24.88
C HIS A 119 3.44 12.10 -24.12
N GLN A 120 2.57 12.64 -23.26
CA GLN A 120 1.56 11.86 -22.55
C GLN A 120 0.52 11.28 -23.50
N GLU A 121 0.06 12.00 -24.52
CA GLU A 121 -0.84 11.47 -25.56
C GLU A 121 -0.18 10.33 -26.35
N GLU A 122 1.11 10.45 -26.63
CA GLU A 122 1.90 9.41 -27.29
C GLU A 122 2.07 8.17 -26.38
N LEU A 123 2.34 8.39 -25.09
CA LEU A 123 2.37 7.36 -24.06
C LEU A 123 1.00 6.71 -23.84
N ASP A 124 -0.10 7.46 -23.88
CA ASP A 124 -1.47 6.98 -23.70
C ASP A 124 -1.91 6.14 -24.92
N ASN A 125 -1.51 6.53 -26.13
CA ASN A 125 -1.67 5.71 -27.33
C ASN A 125 -0.86 4.41 -27.24
N ASN A 126 0.33 4.45 -26.64
CA ASN A 126 1.11 3.26 -26.30
C ASN A 126 0.53 2.50 -25.08
N MET A 127 -0.20 3.15 -24.17
CA MET A 127 -0.94 2.48 -23.09
C MET A 127 -2.10 1.66 -23.64
N ARG A 128 -2.70 2.08 -24.76
CA ARG A 128 -3.71 1.29 -25.47
C ARG A 128 -3.18 -0.07 -25.95
N THR A 129 -1.86 -0.23 -26.05
CA THR A 129 -1.19 -1.51 -26.37
C THR A 129 -0.56 -2.19 -25.14
N LYS A 130 -0.72 -1.63 -23.93
CA LYS A 130 -0.18 -2.24 -22.70
C LYS A 130 -0.88 -3.55 -22.36
N PRO A 131 -0.15 -4.49 -21.72
CA PRO A 131 -0.74 -5.69 -21.19
C PRO A 131 -1.87 -5.38 -20.18
N GLY A 132 -2.90 -6.24 -20.14
CA GLY A 132 -4.07 -6.02 -19.28
C GLY A 132 -3.71 -6.00 -17.79
N PHE A 133 -4.59 -5.38 -16.99
CA PHE A 133 -4.48 -5.21 -15.53
C PHE A 133 -3.80 -6.38 -14.79
N TRP A 134 -4.28 -7.60 -15.02
CA TRP A 134 -3.79 -8.81 -14.37
C TRP A 134 -2.35 -9.19 -14.74
N LYS A 135 -1.92 -8.85 -15.96
CA LYS A 135 -0.55 -9.08 -16.42
C LYS A 135 0.42 -8.07 -15.80
N ASN A 136 -0.01 -6.84 -15.54
CA ASN A 136 0.78 -5.85 -14.80
C ASN A 136 0.95 -6.29 -13.34
N LEU A 137 -0.15 -6.69 -12.70
CA LEU A 137 -0.12 -7.22 -11.33
C LEU A 137 0.79 -8.45 -11.22
N ARG A 138 0.69 -9.40 -12.17
CA ARG A 138 1.57 -10.57 -12.21
C ARG A 138 3.05 -10.19 -12.40
N THR A 139 3.32 -9.18 -13.20
CA THR A 139 4.70 -8.69 -13.41
C THR A 139 5.29 -8.17 -12.09
N VAL A 140 4.57 -7.34 -11.36
CA VAL A 140 5.09 -6.77 -10.10
C VAL A 140 5.14 -7.83 -8.99
N CYS A 141 4.09 -8.63 -8.84
CA CYS A 141 3.94 -9.57 -7.73
C CYS A 141 4.72 -10.89 -7.92
N CYS A 142 4.85 -11.36 -9.17
CA CYS A 142 5.32 -12.73 -9.45
C CYS A 142 6.53 -12.81 -10.38
N ALA A 143 6.95 -11.73 -11.06
CA ALA A 143 8.16 -11.79 -11.89
C ALA A 143 9.41 -11.99 -11.02
N PRO A 144 10.50 -12.55 -11.58
CA PRO A 144 11.78 -12.62 -10.90
C PRO A 144 12.17 -11.26 -10.30
N LEU A 145 12.80 -11.28 -9.12
CA LEU A 145 13.28 -10.05 -8.50
C LEU A 145 14.32 -9.39 -9.41
N VAL A 146 14.24 -8.08 -9.53
CA VAL A 146 15.27 -7.28 -10.19
C VAL A 146 16.57 -7.52 -9.43
N LYS A 147 17.55 -8.15 -10.08
CA LYS A 147 18.87 -8.37 -9.48
C LYS A 147 19.47 -7.01 -9.15
N SER A 148 20.03 -6.89 -7.94
CA SER A 148 20.91 -5.77 -7.66
C SER A 148 22.07 -5.83 -8.64
N ARG A 149 22.29 -4.74 -9.39
CA ARG A 149 23.64 -4.42 -9.88
C ARG A 149 24.46 -4.06 -8.65
N LEU A 150 24.89 -5.07 -7.91
CA LEU A 150 26.10 -4.94 -7.11
C LEU A 150 27.21 -4.68 -8.13
N PHE A 151 28.03 -3.68 -7.83
CA PHE A 151 29.16 -3.23 -8.63
C PHE A 151 29.92 -4.38 -9.28
#